data_AF-B0SWG5-F1
#
_entry.id   AF-B0SWG5-F1
#
_cell.length_a   1.000
_cell.length_b   1.000
_cell.length_c   1.000
_cell.angle_alpha   90.00
_cell.angle_beta   90.00
_cell.angle_gamma   90.00
#
_symmetry.space_group_name_H-M   'P 1'
#
loop_
_entity.id
_entity.type
_entity.pdbx_description
1 polymer ?
#
loop_
_entity_poly.entity_id
_entity_poly.type
_entity_poly.pdbx_seq_one_letter_code
_entity_poly.pdbx_strand_id
1 'polypeptide(L)'
;MSARAGDAPTVAPRRILWGLVAAASSVLAGCAALAPLHPGPDLPLVETGRALALSECSSCHAVGAGGGAPATEAPSFSSVAERYRNYRLDWELETISQVGHYRMPAKMLTSAEISALSAYIRTLDSGKPSEASTPPAH
;
A
#
# COMPACT_ATOMS: atom_id res chain seq x y z
N MET A 1 17.29 92.31 -8.16
CA MET A 1 16.37 92.74 -7.09
C MET A 1 14.96 92.29 -7.43
N SER A 2 14.33 91.60 -6.49
CA SER A 2 12.92 91.14 -6.44
C SER A 2 12.46 90.07 -7.43
N ALA A 3 12.63 88.82 -6.98
CA ALA A 3 11.59 87.80 -7.12
C ALA A 3 10.45 88.08 -6.12
N ARG A 4 9.24 87.62 -6.46
CA ARG A 4 8.09 87.19 -5.61
C ARG A 4 6.83 87.19 -6.52
N ALA A 5 5.81 86.38 -6.36
CA ALA A 5 5.50 85.17 -5.58
C ALA A 5 4.05 84.79 -5.95
N GLY A 6 3.66 83.55 -5.64
CA GLY A 6 2.26 83.11 -5.52
C GLY A 6 1.70 82.50 -6.80
N ASP A 7 0.92 81.44 -6.77
CA ASP A 7 0.47 80.54 -5.71
C ASP A 7 0.03 79.23 -6.40
N ALA A 8 0.08 78.11 -5.69
CA ALA A 8 -0.46 76.83 -6.16
C ALA A 8 -1.98 76.79 -5.97
N PRO A 9 -2.69 75.91 -6.72
CA PRO A 9 -3.63 75.07 -6.00
C PRO A 9 -3.72 73.61 -6.48
N THR A 10 -3.78 72.73 -5.47
CA THR A 10 -4.62 71.53 -5.27
C THR A 10 -4.71 70.40 -6.30
N VAL A 11 -4.23 69.26 -5.81
CA VAL A 11 -4.58 67.84 -6.03
C VAL A 11 -5.96 67.57 -6.67
N ALA A 12 -5.97 66.67 -7.66
CA ALA A 12 -7.13 65.84 -7.98
C ALA A 12 -6.73 64.35 -8.03
N PRO A 13 -7.48 63.44 -7.38
CA PRO A 13 -7.18 62.01 -7.36
C PRO A 13 -7.83 61.31 -8.56
N ARG A 14 -7.05 60.74 -9.48
CA ARG A 14 -7.58 59.79 -10.48
C ARG A 14 -7.76 58.42 -9.83
N ARG A 15 -8.85 58.30 -9.09
CA ARG A 15 -9.43 57.02 -8.69
C ARG A 15 -9.83 56.26 -9.95
N ILE A 16 -9.20 55.10 -10.13
CA ILE A 16 -9.85 53.79 -10.25
C ILE A 16 -10.92 53.66 -11.36
N LEU A 17 -10.77 52.58 -12.13
CA LEU A 17 -11.79 51.88 -12.93
C LEU A 17 -11.82 52.13 -14.46
N TRP A 18 -10.78 51.68 -15.16
CA TRP A 18 -10.91 51.09 -16.51
C TRP A 18 -10.22 49.73 -16.38
N GLY A 19 -10.90 48.60 -16.40
CA GLY A 19 -11.78 48.15 -17.45
C GLY A 19 -11.18 46.84 -17.94
N LEU A 20 -11.83 45.74 -17.58
CA LEU A 20 -11.58 44.37 -18.00
C LEU A 20 -11.17 44.33 -19.49
N VAL A 21 -10.08 43.61 -19.82
CA VAL A 21 -9.88 42.73 -21.00
C VAL A 21 -8.38 42.47 -21.16
N ALA A 22 -7.94 41.31 -20.70
CA ALA A 22 -6.86 40.52 -21.31
C ALA A 22 -6.94 39.11 -20.73
N ALA A 23 -8.01 38.41 -21.13
CA ALA A 23 -8.07 36.97 -21.03
C ALA A 23 -7.07 36.38 -22.04
N ALA A 24 -6.11 35.58 -21.57
CA ALA A 24 -5.64 34.36 -22.23
C ALA A 24 -4.44 33.79 -21.46
N SER A 25 -4.49 32.47 -21.24
CA SER A 25 -3.36 31.61 -20.81
C SER A 25 -3.04 31.73 -19.32
N SER A 26 -3.57 30.86 -18.45
CA SER A 26 -2.97 29.54 -18.24
C SER A 26 -3.95 28.63 -17.48
N VAL A 27 -4.69 27.77 -18.17
CA VAL A 27 -5.39 26.64 -17.54
C VAL A 27 -4.76 25.37 -18.10
N LEU A 28 -3.67 24.95 -17.49
CA LEU A 28 -3.12 23.60 -17.67
C LEU A 28 -2.75 23.03 -16.29
N ALA A 29 -3.75 22.94 -15.41
CA ALA A 29 -3.61 22.31 -14.10
C ALA A 29 -4.71 21.24 -13.98
N GLY A 30 -4.33 19.97 -14.08
CA GLY A 30 -5.27 18.89 -13.75
C GLY A 30 -5.03 17.53 -14.40
N CYS A 31 -3.79 17.03 -14.48
CA CYS A 31 -3.61 15.57 -14.47
C CYS A 31 -3.74 15.11 -13.00
N ALA A 32 -4.97 14.90 -12.54
CA ALA A 32 -5.19 14.19 -11.30
C ALA A 32 -4.74 12.74 -11.51
N ALA A 33 -3.61 12.36 -10.92
CA ALA A 33 -3.17 10.98 -10.88
C ALA A 33 -4.25 10.17 -10.14
N LEU A 34 -4.99 9.34 -10.87
CA LEU A 34 -5.89 8.35 -10.31
C LEU A 34 -5.02 7.34 -9.54
N ALA A 35 -4.88 7.54 -8.23
CA ALA A 35 -4.30 6.52 -7.37
C ALA A 35 -5.23 5.29 -7.41
N PRO A 36 -4.70 4.08 -7.63
CA PRO A 36 -5.52 2.88 -7.61
C PRO A 36 -6.19 2.75 -6.23
N LEU A 37 -7.51 2.53 -6.24
CA LEU A 37 -8.33 2.36 -5.03
C LEU A 37 -7.86 1.17 -4.17
N HIS A 38 -7.11 0.25 -4.76
CA HIS A 38 -6.38 -0.81 -4.09
C HIS A 38 -4.97 -0.89 -4.68
N PRO A 39 -3.92 -0.47 -3.95
CA PRO A 39 -2.57 -0.83 -4.33
C PRO A 39 -2.51 -2.36 -4.46
N GLY A 40 -1.95 -2.84 -5.56
CA GLY A 40 -1.59 -4.26 -5.68
C GLY A 40 -0.60 -4.67 -4.59
N PRO A 41 -0.23 -5.96 -4.51
CA PRO A 41 0.76 -6.40 -3.54
C PRO A 41 2.06 -5.60 -3.67
N ASP A 42 2.66 -5.23 -2.54
CA ASP A 42 3.97 -4.59 -2.48
C ASP A 42 5.03 -5.60 -2.95
N LEU A 43 5.42 -5.49 -4.23
CA LEU A 43 6.29 -6.48 -4.89
C LEU A 43 7.65 -6.67 -4.17
N PRO A 44 8.37 -5.61 -3.74
CA PRO A 44 9.55 -5.77 -2.88
C PRO A 44 9.29 -6.58 -1.61
N LEU A 45 8.17 -6.33 -0.92
CA LEU A 45 7.82 -7.03 0.30
C LEU A 45 7.50 -8.51 0.02
N VAL A 46 6.76 -8.79 -1.05
CA VAL A 46 6.46 -10.15 -1.52
C VAL A 46 7.73 -10.91 -1.88
N GLU A 47 8.68 -10.28 -2.58
CA GLU A 47 9.95 -10.94 -2.94
C GLU A 47 10.80 -11.22 -1.70
N THR A 48 10.81 -10.30 -0.73
CA THR A 48 11.45 -10.51 0.58
C THR A 48 10.83 -11.71 1.29
N GLY A 49 9.50 -11.79 1.33
CA GLY A 49 8.78 -12.92 1.93
C GLY A 49 9.03 -14.24 1.22
N ARG A 50 9.13 -14.22 -0.11
CA ARG A 50 9.47 -15.39 -0.92
C ARG A 50 10.88 -15.89 -0.62
N ALA A 51 11.86 -14.98 -0.56
CA ALA A 51 13.24 -15.34 -0.23
C ALA A 51 13.33 -15.98 1.16
N LEU A 52 12.66 -15.39 2.15
CA LEU A 52 12.56 -15.95 3.50
C LEU A 52 11.88 -17.32 3.52
N ALA A 53 10.76 -17.49 2.80
CA ALA A 53 10.08 -18.78 2.69
C ALA A 53 10.98 -19.87 2.12
N LEU A 54 11.77 -19.53 1.09
CA LEU A 54 12.68 -20.45 0.44
C LEU A 54 13.84 -20.84 1.36
N SER A 55 14.41 -19.92 2.14
CA SER A 55 15.54 -20.25 3.02
C SER A 55 15.10 -20.94 4.32
N GLU A 56 13.97 -20.53 4.90
CA GLU A 56 13.61 -20.91 6.26
C GLU A 56 12.51 -21.97 6.36
N CYS A 57 11.67 -22.11 5.34
CA CYS A 57 10.43 -22.90 5.42
C CYS A 57 10.36 -24.07 4.43
N SER A 58 11.14 -24.01 3.35
CA SER A 58 11.06 -24.95 2.21
C SER A 58 11.49 -26.39 2.52
N SER A 59 12.19 -26.61 3.64
CA SER A 59 12.57 -27.95 4.10
C SER A 59 11.35 -28.81 4.50
N CYS A 60 10.26 -28.16 4.91
CA CYS A 60 9.03 -28.83 5.32
C CYS A 60 7.85 -28.49 4.41
N HIS A 61 7.69 -27.20 4.04
CA HIS A 61 6.55 -26.70 3.31
C HIS A 61 6.81 -26.61 1.82
N ALA A 62 5.81 -26.96 1.01
CA ALA A 62 5.81 -26.62 -0.41
C ALA A 62 5.57 -25.12 -0.59
N VAL A 63 6.57 -24.43 -1.14
CA VAL A 63 6.59 -22.99 -1.40
C VAL A 63 6.26 -22.71 -2.87
N GLY A 64 5.43 -21.71 -3.15
CA GLY A 64 5.03 -21.31 -4.51
C GLY A 64 3.75 -21.97 -5.04
N ALA A 65 3.27 -21.47 -6.19
CA ALA A 65 1.98 -21.87 -6.78
C ALA A 65 1.99 -23.27 -7.42
N GLY A 66 3.17 -23.75 -7.83
CA GLY A 66 3.34 -25.09 -8.41
C GLY A 66 3.35 -26.22 -7.40
N GLY A 67 3.13 -25.92 -6.11
CA GLY A 67 2.97 -26.85 -4.98
C GLY A 67 3.46 -28.26 -5.23
N GLY A 68 4.75 -28.52 -5.00
CA GLY A 68 5.23 -29.89 -4.90
C GLY A 68 4.52 -30.63 -3.76
N ALA A 69 4.51 -31.97 -3.78
CA ALA A 69 4.15 -32.71 -2.59
C ALA A 69 5.08 -32.26 -1.46
N PRO A 70 4.55 -31.84 -0.29
CA PRO A 70 5.40 -31.42 0.79
C PRO A 70 6.37 -32.56 1.11
N ALA A 71 7.64 -32.25 1.39
CA ALA A 71 8.62 -33.26 1.79
C ALA A 71 8.21 -33.98 3.10
N THR A 72 7.16 -33.47 3.76
CA THR A 72 6.57 -33.91 5.02
C THR A 72 5.04 -33.76 4.95
N GLU A 73 4.31 -34.02 6.04
CA GLU A 73 2.85 -33.76 6.13
C GLU A 73 2.51 -32.26 6.30
N ALA A 74 3.47 -31.36 6.14
CA ALA A 74 3.24 -29.92 6.32
C ALA A 74 2.37 -29.35 5.18
N PRO A 75 1.42 -28.46 5.47
CA PRO A 75 0.55 -27.88 4.45
C PRO A 75 1.36 -27.05 3.45
N SER A 76 0.99 -27.08 2.16
CA SER A 76 1.57 -26.16 1.17
C SER A 76 1.19 -24.72 1.51
N PHE A 77 2.03 -23.75 1.14
CA PHE A 77 1.72 -22.35 1.40
C PHE A 77 0.48 -21.88 0.64
N SER A 78 0.17 -22.45 -0.52
CA SER A 78 -1.12 -22.22 -1.21
C SER A 78 -2.33 -22.64 -0.35
N SER A 79 -2.27 -23.80 0.32
CA SER A 79 -3.35 -24.23 1.22
C SER A 79 -3.45 -23.37 2.48
N VAL A 80 -2.31 -22.85 2.98
CA VAL A 80 -2.29 -21.89 4.09
C VAL A 80 -2.93 -20.57 3.65
N ALA A 81 -2.60 -20.09 2.45
CA ALA A 81 -3.15 -18.87 1.88
C ALA A 81 -4.68 -18.95 1.77
N GLU A 82 -5.19 -20.06 1.25
CA GLU A 82 -6.63 -20.31 1.14
C GLU A 82 -7.30 -20.37 2.52
N ARG A 83 -6.73 -21.14 3.46
CA ARG A 83 -7.25 -21.28 4.82
C ARG A 83 -7.34 -19.94 5.55
N TYR A 84 -6.36 -19.06 5.37
CA TYR A 84 -6.26 -17.77 6.06
C TYR A 84 -6.71 -16.57 5.21
N ARG A 85 -7.42 -16.78 4.09
CA ARG A 85 -7.92 -15.69 3.21
C ARG A 85 -8.60 -14.58 4.01
N ASN A 86 -9.50 -14.97 4.91
CA ASN A 86 -10.32 -14.06 5.71
C ASN A 86 -9.86 -13.96 7.18
N TYR A 87 -8.65 -14.44 7.50
CA TYR A 87 -8.13 -14.50 8.86
C TYR A 87 -6.75 -13.82 8.99
N ARG A 88 -6.33 -13.58 10.23
CA ARG A 88 -5.06 -12.94 10.59
C ARG A 88 -3.90 -13.94 10.53
N LEU A 89 -3.44 -14.24 9.30
CA LEU A 89 -2.26 -15.09 9.07
C LEU A 89 -1.01 -14.56 9.80
N ASP A 90 -0.86 -13.24 9.88
CA ASP A 90 0.23 -12.58 10.59
C ASP A 90 0.25 -12.90 12.09
N TRP A 91 -0.91 -12.95 12.74
CA TRP A 91 -1.00 -13.34 14.15
C TRP A 91 -0.69 -14.84 14.34
N GLU A 92 -1.17 -15.70 13.46
CA GLU A 92 -0.81 -17.12 13.51
C GLU A 92 0.70 -17.30 13.36
N LEU A 93 1.30 -16.65 12.36
CA LEU A 93 2.74 -16.70 12.14
C LEU A 93 3.52 -16.16 13.34
N GLU A 94 3.09 -15.06 13.94
CA GLU A 94 3.71 -14.53 15.16
C GLU A 94 3.68 -15.55 16.30
N THR A 95 2.54 -16.18 16.54
CA THR A 95 2.38 -17.17 17.60
C THR A 95 3.27 -18.39 17.35
N ILE A 96 3.12 -19.00 16.17
CA ILE A 96 3.84 -20.22 15.85
C ILE A 96 5.35 -19.97 15.73
N SER A 97 5.79 -18.80 15.25
CA SER A 97 7.22 -18.46 15.17
C SER A 97 7.90 -18.53 16.54
N GLN A 98 7.18 -18.19 17.62
CA GLN A 98 7.71 -18.15 18.98
C GLN A 98 7.68 -19.51 19.67
N VAL A 99 6.60 -20.27 19.53
CA VAL A 99 6.39 -21.53 20.30
C VAL A 99 6.50 -22.80 19.47
N GLY A 100 6.56 -22.70 18.14
CA GLY A 100 6.45 -23.84 17.22
C GLY A 100 5.02 -24.38 17.13
N HIS A 101 4.80 -25.36 16.26
CA HIS A 101 3.50 -26.01 16.09
C HIS A 101 3.65 -27.43 15.52
N TYR A 102 3.16 -28.44 16.25
CA TYR A 102 3.38 -29.86 15.93
C TYR A 102 4.88 -30.16 15.70
N ARG A 103 5.26 -30.55 14.48
CA ARG A 103 6.64 -30.82 14.06
C ARG A 103 7.35 -29.58 13.50
N MET A 104 6.66 -28.45 13.38
CA MET A 104 7.26 -27.20 12.95
C MET A 104 8.00 -26.56 14.15
N PRO A 105 9.33 -26.43 14.09
CA PRO A 105 10.09 -25.85 15.19
C PRO A 105 9.80 -24.35 15.31
N ALA A 106 10.02 -23.80 16.50
CA ALA A 106 10.06 -22.35 16.70
C ALA A 106 11.19 -21.74 15.86
N LYS A 107 10.90 -20.59 15.25
CA LYS A 107 11.85 -19.78 14.49
C LYS A 107 11.50 -18.34 14.74
N MET A 108 12.31 -17.65 15.56
CA MET A 108 12.06 -16.25 15.89
C MET A 108 12.11 -15.40 14.63
N LEU A 109 10.96 -14.88 14.22
CA LEU A 109 10.83 -13.94 13.12
C LEU A 109 10.55 -12.55 13.70
N THR A 110 11.15 -11.53 13.10
CA THR A 110 10.80 -10.15 13.36
C THR A 110 9.42 -9.81 12.79
N SER A 111 8.81 -8.73 13.28
CA SER A 111 7.52 -8.27 12.73
C SER A 111 7.60 -7.94 11.23
N ALA A 112 8.75 -7.46 10.75
CA ALA A 112 8.99 -7.18 9.34
C ALA A 112 9.04 -8.48 8.50
N GLU A 113 9.70 -9.52 9.00
CA GLU A 113 9.75 -10.84 8.37
C GLU A 113 8.37 -11.53 8.36
N ILE A 114 7.61 -11.43 9.44
CA ILE A 114 6.22 -11.92 9.50
C ILE A 114 5.35 -11.21 8.47
N SER A 115 5.47 -9.88 8.37
CA SER A 115 4.75 -9.09 7.37
C SER A 115 5.11 -9.52 5.95
N ALA A 116 6.40 -9.66 5.65
CA ALA A 116 6.89 -10.10 4.36
C ALA A 116 6.40 -11.51 4.00
N LEU A 117 6.54 -12.46 4.93
CA LEU A 117 6.10 -13.84 4.75
C LEU A 117 4.58 -13.94 4.52
N SER A 118 3.80 -13.19 5.32
CA SER A 118 2.34 -13.10 5.16
C SER A 118 1.95 -12.52 3.80
N ALA A 119 2.62 -11.45 3.37
CA ALA A 119 2.40 -10.84 2.05
C ALA A 119 2.65 -11.84 0.93
N TYR A 120 3.77 -12.58 0.99
CA TYR A 120 4.10 -13.61 0.01
C TYR A 120 3.08 -14.74 0.00
N ILE A 121 2.75 -15.34 1.16
CA ILE A 121 1.79 -16.45 1.23
C ILE A 121 0.44 -16.04 0.62
N ARG A 122 -0.03 -14.82 0.90
CA ARG A 122 -1.30 -14.31 0.35
C ARG A 122 -1.33 -14.24 -1.17
N THR A 123 -0.19 -14.09 -1.84
CA THR A 123 -0.13 -14.12 -3.32
C THR A 123 -0.44 -15.50 -3.91
N LEU A 124 -0.40 -16.55 -3.09
CA LEU A 124 -0.63 -17.94 -3.50
C LEU A 124 -2.09 -18.37 -3.38
N ASP A 125 -2.96 -17.51 -2.85
CA ASP A 125 -4.39 -17.78 -2.79
C ASP A 125 -4.99 -17.82 -4.20
N SER A 126 -5.47 -19.00 -4.60
CA SER A 126 -6.09 -19.24 -5.91
C SER A 126 -7.61 -19.06 -5.89
N GLY A 127 -8.17 -18.58 -4.77
CA GLY A 127 -9.57 -18.22 -4.69
C GLY A 127 -9.97 -17.25 -5.80
N LYS A 128 -11.08 -17.54 -6.49
CA LYS A 128 -11.78 -16.47 -7.20
C LYS A 128 -12.04 -15.34 -6.20
N PRO A 129 -11.92 -14.05 -6.60
CA PRO A 129 -12.37 -12.94 -5.77
C PRO A 129 -13.79 -13.28 -5.34
N SER A 130 -13.96 -13.57 -4.04
CA SER A 130 -15.28 -13.83 -3.50
C SER A 130 -16.10 -12.59 -3.82
N GLU A 131 -17.22 -12.74 -4.53
CA GLU A 131 -18.29 -11.74 -4.44
C GLU A 131 -18.40 -11.41 -2.94
N ALA A 132 -18.11 -10.16 -2.62
CA ALA A 132 -17.97 -9.71 -1.25
C ALA A 132 -19.19 -10.20 -0.48
N SER A 133 -18.97 -11.05 0.51
CA SER A 133 -19.98 -11.41 1.49
C SER A 133 -20.45 -10.10 2.11
N THR A 134 -21.56 -9.59 1.58
CA THR A 134 -22.29 -8.47 2.17
C THR A 134 -22.64 -8.92 3.58
N PRO A 135 -22.17 -8.24 4.63
CA PRO A 135 -22.62 -8.55 5.98
C PRO A 135 -24.15 -8.40 6.00
N PRO A 136 -24.92 -9.35 6.58
CA PRO A 136 -26.34 -9.14 6.73
C PRO A 136 -26.55 -7.87 7.55
N ALA A 137 -27.34 -6.95 6.99
CA ALA A 137 -27.81 -5.80 7.73
C ALA A 137 -28.70 -6.32 8.87
N HIS A 138 -28.23 -6.14 10.10
CA HIS A 138 -29.04 -6.23 11.31
C HIS A 138 -29.11 -4.84 11.94
#